data_AF-A0A841KPP6-F1
#
_entry.id   AF-A0A841KPP6-F1
#
_cell.length_a   1.000
_cell.length_b   1.000
_cell.length_c   1.000
_cell.angle_alpha   90.00
_cell.angle_beta   90.00
_cell.angle_gamma   90.00
#
_symmetry.space_group_name_H-M   'P 1'
#
loop_
_entity.id
_entity.type
_entity.pdbx_description
1 polymer ?
#
loop_
_entity_poly.entity_id
_entity_poly.type
_entity_poly.pdbx_seq_one_letter_code
_entity_poly.pdbx_strand_id
1 'polypeptide(L)'
;MNTDQVSDELAVNNLQNYMNTYGILSCNLNKYLPAIDEVGGNWNAIITLIEQREVFHCKAYRKRTTYLSKELYYLLKPHKQQTASLPDFSKKILNFLSEYGPANTTTIKNVLFLSNKEFSIHFDLLLQEMLVTVIKKDSTINQTWSSFIWGTYTDWEKTTNCYRDKDDEYLIELLSKSLSSKEITKLMG
;
A
#
# COMPACT_ATOMS: atom_id res chain seq x y z
N MET A 1 14.56 -25.55 13.00
CA MET A 1 13.53 -24.54 12.70
C MET A 1 12.24 -24.96 13.36
N ASN A 2 11.56 -24.06 14.06
CA ASN A 2 10.31 -24.36 14.75
C ASN A 2 9.14 -24.34 13.75
N THR A 3 8.05 -25.08 14.00
CA THR A 3 6.92 -25.26 13.08
C THR A 3 6.28 -23.93 12.63
N ASP A 4 6.26 -22.94 13.52
CA ASP A 4 5.72 -21.59 13.24
C ASP A 4 6.58 -20.81 12.23
N GLN A 5 7.90 -20.98 12.24
CA GLN A 5 8.80 -20.29 11.29
C GLN A 5 8.65 -20.84 9.87
N VAL A 6 8.44 -22.15 9.74
CA VAL A 6 8.20 -22.81 8.45
C VAL A 6 6.86 -22.37 7.85
N SER A 7 5.86 -22.16 8.71
CA SER A 7 4.54 -21.65 8.33
C SER A 7 4.61 -20.21 7.80
N ASP A 8 5.36 -19.34 8.47
CA ASP A 8 5.51 -17.93 8.05
C ASP A 8 6.32 -17.79 6.75
N GLU A 9 7.38 -18.58 6.56
CA GLU A 9 8.17 -18.57 5.32
C GLU A 9 7.33 -19.04 4.11
N LEU A 10 6.52 -20.08 4.29
CA LEU A 10 5.57 -20.52 3.25
C LEU A 10 4.55 -19.44 2.93
N ALA A 11 4.00 -18.76 3.94
CA ALA A 11 3.05 -17.66 3.75
C ALA A 11 3.67 -16.48 2.98
N VAL A 12 4.93 -16.13 3.27
CA VAL A 12 5.68 -15.12 2.51
C VAL A 12 5.83 -15.53 1.05
N ASN A 13 6.26 -16.77 0.78
CA ASN A 13 6.44 -17.28 -0.58
C ASN A 13 5.12 -17.29 -1.38
N ASN A 14 4.02 -17.69 -0.75
CA ASN A 14 2.69 -17.68 -1.36
C ASN A 14 2.27 -16.27 -1.78
N LEU A 15 2.44 -15.29 -0.88
CA LEU A 15 2.15 -13.89 -1.19
C LEU A 15 3.05 -13.36 -2.30
N GLN A 16 4.35 -13.62 -2.27
CA GLN A 16 5.27 -13.18 -3.33
C GLN A 16 4.88 -13.75 -4.70
N ASN A 17 4.58 -15.05 -4.77
CA ASN A 17 4.13 -15.69 -6.01
C ASN A 17 2.84 -15.05 -6.55
N TYR A 18 1.88 -14.78 -5.66
CA TYR A 18 0.65 -14.10 -6.03
C TYR A 18 0.92 -12.68 -6.54
N MET A 19 1.67 -11.88 -5.79
CA MET A 19 1.99 -10.49 -6.14
C MET A 19 2.78 -10.38 -7.45
N ASN A 20 3.69 -11.32 -7.74
CA ASN A 20 4.43 -11.38 -9.00
C ASN A 20 3.53 -11.73 -10.20
N THR A 21 2.43 -12.46 -9.96
CA THR A 21 1.52 -12.90 -11.02
C THR A 21 0.45 -11.87 -11.33
N TYR A 22 -0.17 -11.32 -10.28
CA TYR A 22 -1.40 -10.50 -10.35
C TYR A 22 -1.18 -9.02 -10.00
N GLY A 23 -0.09 -8.69 -9.30
CA GLY A 23 0.29 -7.31 -8.98
C GLY A 23 -0.54 -6.62 -7.89
N ILE A 24 -1.77 -7.04 -7.61
CA ILE A 24 -2.67 -6.38 -6.65
C ILE A 24 -3.39 -7.39 -5.75
N LEU A 25 -3.46 -7.09 -4.45
CA LEU A 25 -4.10 -7.93 -3.43
C LEU A 25 -4.92 -7.08 -2.46
N SER A 26 -6.06 -7.59 -1.97
CA SER A 26 -6.81 -6.93 -0.91
C SER A 26 -6.31 -7.33 0.47
N CYS A 27 -6.37 -6.41 1.43
CA CYS A 27 -6.11 -6.74 2.82
C CYS A 27 -7.19 -7.63 3.44
N ASN A 28 -8.46 -7.42 3.08
CA ASN A 28 -9.60 -8.11 3.68
C ASN A 28 -10.48 -8.76 2.61
N LEU A 29 -11.19 -9.80 3.01
CA LEU A 29 -12.15 -10.52 2.18
C LEU A 29 -13.15 -9.55 1.54
N ASN A 30 -13.34 -9.70 0.24
CA ASN A 30 -14.30 -8.94 -0.54
C ASN A 30 -14.58 -9.66 -1.86
N LYS A 31 -15.62 -9.22 -2.57
CA LYS A 31 -16.04 -9.87 -3.84
C LYS A 31 -15.25 -9.48 -5.09
N TYR A 32 -14.21 -8.65 -4.94
CA TYR A 32 -13.52 -8.02 -6.08
C TYR A 32 -12.08 -8.52 -6.26
N LEU A 33 -11.37 -8.69 -5.15
CA LEU A 33 -9.98 -9.16 -5.13
C LEU A 33 -9.79 -10.15 -3.99
N PRO A 34 -8.97 -11.20 -4.20
CA PRO A 34 -8.54 -12.09 -3.13
C PRO A 34 -7.94 -11.33 -1.95
N ALA A 35 -8.21 -11.82 -0.74
CA ALA A 35 -7.58 -11.38 0.49
C ALA A 35 -6.28 -12.14 0.78
N ILE A 36 -5.50 -11.64 1.73
CA ILE A 36 -4.24 -12.26 2.21
C ILE A 36 -4.43 -13.77 2.50
N ASP A 37 -5.47 -14.12 3.25
CA ASP A 37 -5.69 -15.51 3.68
C ASP A 37 -6.15 -16.41 2.52
N GLU A 38 -6.86 -15.86 1.52
CA GLU A 38 -7.35 -16.62 0.36
C GLU A 38 -6.23 -17.05 -0.60
N VAL A 39 -5.06 -16.41 -0.50
CA VAL A 39 -3.88 -16.74 -1.31
C VAL A 39 -2.82 -17.48 -0.49
N GLY A 40 -3.17 -17.99 0.70
CA GLY A 40 -2.25 -18.73 1.57
C GLY A 40 -1.20 -17.86 2.26
N GLY A 41 -1.45 -16.56 2.38
CA GLY A 41 -0.66 -15.64 3.18
C GLY A 41 -1.18 -15.52 4.61
N ASN A 42 -0.51 -14.67 5.40
CA ASN A 42 -0.98 -14.26 6.72
C ASN A 42 -0.53 -12.82 7.04
N TRP A 43 -0.96 -12.28 8.18
CA TRP A 43 -0.61 -10.91 8.59
C TRP A 43 0.90 -10.70 8.74
N ASN A 44 1.63 -11.60 9.38
CA ASN A 44 3.08 -11.46 9.55
C ASN A 44 3.82 -11.48 8.20
N ALA A 45 3.37 -12.30 7.27
CA ALA A 45 3.93 -12.40 5.94
C ALA A 45 3.75 -11.09 5.15
N ILE A 46 2.56 -10.48 5.16
CA ILE A 46 2.37 -9.19 4.48
C ILE A 46 3.18 -8.07 5.13
N ILE A 47 3.30 -8.05 6.47
CA ILE A 47 4.16 -7.10 7.18
C ILE A 47 5.62 -7.27 6.76
N THR A 48 6.09 -8.51 6.66
CA THR A 48 7.44 -8.83 6.19
C THR A 48 7.68 -8.25 4.79
N LEU A 49 6.73 -8.44 3.86
CA LEU A 49 6.82 -7.89 2.51
C LEU A 49 6.77 -6.36 2.48
N ILE A 50 5.99 -5.71 3.36
CA ILE A 50 5.97 -4.24 3.49
C ILE A 50 7.35 -3.74 3.94
N GLU A 51 7.90 -4.34 4.99
CA GLU A 51 9.19 -3.94 5.58
C GLU A 51 10.36 -4.17 4.62
N GLN A 52 10.28 -5.21 3.79
CA GLN A 52 11.22 -5.48 2.70
C GLN A 52 10.98 -4.63 1.44
N ARG A 53 9.93 -3.81 1.41
CA ARG A 53 9.50 -3.00 0.25
C ARG A 53 9.12 -3.82 -0.98
N GLU A 54 8.73 -5.08 -0.78
CA GLU A 54 8.23 -5.94 -1.85
C GLU A 54 6.79 -5.60 -2.25
N VAL A 55 6.04 -4.97 -1.33
CA VAL A 55 4.69 -4.47 -1.59
C VAL A 55 4.50 -3.03 -1.12
N PHE A 56 3.60 -2.32 -1.79
CA PHE A 56 3.17 -0.98 -1.45
C PHE A 56 1.74 -0.99 -0.90
N HIS A 57 1.55 -0.51 0.33
CA HIS A 57 0.22 -0.41 0.96
C HIS A 57 -0.50 0.87 0.50
N CYS A 58 -1.72 0.76 -0.03
CA CYS A 58 -2.50 1.92 -0.49
C CYS A 58 -4.02 1.71 -0.36
N LYS A 59 -4.79 2.70 -0.84
CA LYS A 59 -6.25 2.64 -0.99
C LYS A 59 -6.73 2.97 -2.42
N ALA A 60 -5.85 2.87 -3.41
CA ALA A 60 -6.12 3.26 -4.79
C ALA A 60 -7.32 2.52 -5.41
N TYR A 61 -7.48 1.22 -5.10
CA TYR A 61 -8.57 0.42 -5.63
C TYR A 61 -9.81 0.46 -4.71
N ARG A 62 -10.89 1.07 -5.21
CA ARG A 62 -12.21 1.15 -4.55
C ARG A 62 -12.17 1.71 -3.12
N LYS A 63 -11.18 2.53 -2.76
CA LYS A 63 -10.95 3.07 -1.41
C LYS A 63 -10.75 1.98 -0.34
N ARG A 64 -10.36 0.78 -0.75
CA ARG A 64 -10.08 -0.37 0.14
C ARG A 64 -8.59 -0.51 0.34
N THR A 65 -8.18 -0.94 1.53
CA THR A 65 -6.78 -1.28 1.79
C THR A 65 -6.34 -2.40 0.85
N THR A 66 -5.36 -2.08 0.02
CA THR A 66 -4.80 -2.98 -0.99
C THR A 66 -3.29 -2.89 -0.96
N TYR A 67 -2.65 -3.95 -1.42
CA TYR A 67 -1.22 -4.06 -1.61
C TYR A 67 -0.93 -4.15 -3.10
N LEU A 68 0.06 -3.39 -3.56
CA LEU A 68 0.55 -3.43 -4.93
C LEU A 68 1.95 -4.07 -4.94
N SER A 69 2.27 -4.84 -5.96
CA SER A 69 3.64 -5.28 -6.20
C SER A 69 4.49 -4.05 -6.55
N LYS A 70 5.81 -4.14 -6.36
CA LYS A 70 6.73 -3.07 -6.80
C LYS A 70 6.50 -2.66 -8.25
N GLU A 71 6.34 -3.65 -9.12
CA GLU A 71 6.09 -3.42 -10.55
C GLU A 71 4.79 -2.65 -10.79
N LEU A 72 3.68 -3.12 -10.23
CA LEU A 72 2.39 -2.45 -10.43
C LEU A 72 2.37 -1.05 -9.79
N TYR A 73 3.05 -0.87 -8.67
CA TYR A 73 3.23 0.44 -8.04
C TYR A 73 3.85 1.44 -9.03
N TYR A 74 4.98 1.10 -9.66
CA TYR A 74 5.67 2.02 -10.57
C TYR A 74 4.86 2.32 -11.83
N LEU A 75 4.12 1.33 -12.35
CA LEU A 75 3.24 1.53 -13.49
C LEU A 75 2.04 2.44 -13.17
N LEU A 76 1.46 2.33 -11.97
CA LEU A 76 0.33 3.18 -11.55
C LEU A 76 0.76 4.57 -11.06
N LYS A 77 2.02 4.74 -10.67
CA LYS A 77 2.54 5.99 -10.09
C LYS A 77 2.23 7.24 -10.93
N PRO A 78 2.45 7.28 -12.27
CA PRO A 78 2.17 8.46 -13.09
C PRO A 78 0.70 8.87 -13.08
N HIS A 79 -0.19 7.90 -12.89
CA HIS A 79 -1.64 8.08 -12.90
C HIS A 79 -2.18 8.55 -11.54
N LYS A 80 -1.48 8.26 -10.44
CA LYS A 80 -1.96 8.50 -9.06
C LYS A 80 -1.33 9.67 -8.33
N GLN A 81 -0.06 9.99 -8.54
CA GLN A 81 0.62 10.97 -7.68
C GLN A 81 0.39 12.43 -8.11
N GLN A 82 -0.88 12.81 -8.29
CA GLN A 82 -1.28 14.15 -8.68
C GLN A 82 -1.40 15.06 -7.45
N THR A 83 -0.39 15.89 -7.21
CA THR A 83 -0.32 16.74 -5.99
C THR A 83 -1.00 18.10 -6.15
N ALA A 84 -1.21 18.57 -7.38
CA ALA A 84 -1.72 19.92 -7.67
C ALA A 84 -3.11 20.18 -7.06
N SER A 85 -3.98 19.16 -7.03
CA SER A 85 -5.36 19.24 -6.56
C SER A 85 -5.56 18.87 -5.09
N LEU A 86 -4.49 18.58 -4.34
CA LEU A 86 -4.63 18.15 -2.95
C LEU A 86 -5.21 19.28 -2.06
N PRO A 87 -6.19 18.96 -1.20
CA PRO A 87 -6.63 19.86 -0.15
C PRO A 87 -5.48 20.26 0.80
N ASP A 88 -5.59 21.45 1.41
CA ASP A 88 -4.53 21.99 2.26
C ASP A 88 -4.15 21.08 3.42
N PHE A 89 -5.12 20.43 4.08
CA PHE A 89 -4.81 19.49 5.16
C PHE A 89 -4.10 18.22 4.68
N SER A 90 -4.41 17.74 3.48
CA SER A 90 -3.68 16.62 2.87
C SER A 90 -2.23 17.03 2.56
N LYS A 91 -2.02 18.26 2.04
CA LYS A 91 -0.67 18.83 1.85
C LYS A 91 0.09 18.96 3.16
N LYS A 92 -0.56 19.44 4.24
CA LYS A 92 0.06 19.55 5.57
C LYS A 92 0.57 18.20 6.10
N ILE A 93 -0.24 17.15 5.98
CA ILE A 93 0.16 15.79 6.39
C ILE A 93 1.34 15.30 5.54
N LEU A 94 1.26 15.45 4.22
CA LEU A 94 2.33 15.02 3.31
C LEU A 94 3.64 15.76 3.57
N ASN A 95 3.60 17.08 3.75
CA ASN A 95 4.76 17.90 4.06
C ASN A 95 5.37 17.53 5.41
N PHE A 96 4.54 17.30 6.44
CA PHE A 96 5.02 16.83 7.74
C PHE A 96 5.83 15.54 7.61
N LEU A 97 5.29 14.53 6.91
CA LEU A 97 6.01 13.27 6.69
C LEU A 97 7.29 13.45 5.85
N SER A 98 7.25 14.33 4.86
CA SER A 98 8.43 14.60 4.01
C SER A 98 9.55 15.34 4.75
N GLU A 99 9.22 16.24 5.67
CA GLU A 99 10.17 17.08 6.41
C GLU A 99 10.72 16.38 7.65
N TYR A 100 9.85 15.72 8.42
CA TYR A 100 10.19 15.12 9.72
C TYR A 100 10.37 13.60 9.65
N GLY A 101 10.09 13.00 8.51
CA GLY A 101 10.22 11.56 8.26
C GLY A 101 9.03 10.73 8.75
N PRO A 102 9.14 9.39 8.67
CA PRO A 102 8.05 8.50 8.98
C PRO A 102 7.58 8.57 10.44
N ALA A 103 6.26 8.57 10.66
CA ALA A 103 5.66 8.72 11.99
C ALA A 103 4.38 7.88 12.15
N ASN A 104 4.00 7.57 13.40
CA ASN A 104 2.71 6.92 13.67
C ASN A 104 1.54 7.91 13.66
N THR A 105 0.32 7.36 13.55
CA THR A 105 -0.94 8.14 13.50
C THR A 105 -1.07 9.12 14.66
N THR A 106 -0.73 8.71 15.88
CA THR A 106 -0.84 9.56 17.08
C THR A 106 0.05 10.79 16.97
N THR A 107 1.29 10.61 16.54
CA THR A 107 2.26 11.69 16.37
C THR A 107 1.78 12.70 15.33
N ILE A 108 1.37 12.21 14.14
CA ILE A 108 0.88 13.08 13.04
C ILE A 108 -0.30 13.92 13.53
N LYS A 109 -1.28 13.29 14.19
CA LYS A 109 -2.48 13.98 14.67
C LYS A 109 -2.18 15.02 15.74
N ASN A 110 -1.29 14.72 16.67
CA ASN A 110 -0.95 15.63 17.76
C ASN A 110 -0.18 16.85 17.27
N VAL A 111 0.81 16.66 16.38
CA VAL A 111 1.60 17.77 15.84
C VAL A 111 0.77 18.69 14.95
N LEU A 112 -0.14 18.11 14.15
CA LEU A 112 -0.98 18.87 13.21
C LEU A 112 -2.32 19.31 13.80
N PHE A 113 -2.58 19.02 15.08
CA PHE A 113 -3.84 19.31 15.78
C PHE A 113 -5.08 18.79 15.04
N LEU A 114 -5.00 17.58 14.47
CA LEU A 114 -6.07 16.99 13.67
C LEU A 114 -7.04 16.18 14.51
N SER A 115 -8.35 16.38 14.29
CA SER A 115 -9.36 15.44 14.78
C SER A 115 -9.26 14.08 14.08
N ASN A 116 -9.87 13.04 14.67
CA ASN A 116 -9.96 11.72 14.02
C ASN A 116 -10.66 11.80 12.66
N LYS A 117 -11.70 12.63 12.53
CA LYS A 117 -12.47 12.77 11.30
C LYS A 117 -11.66 13.42 10.19
N GLU A 118 -10.98 14.53 10.49
CA GLU A 118 -10.14 15.24 9.52
C GLU A 118 -8.97 14.36 9.08
N PHE A 119 -8.28 13.73 10.03
CA PHE A 119 -7.19 12.80 9.72
C PHE A 119 -7.67 11.71 8.76
N SER A 120 -8.75 10.98 9.08
CA SER A 120 -9.22 9.89 8.23
C SER A 120 -9.56 10.33 6.81
N ILE A 121 -10.24 11.47 6.63
CA ILE A 121 -10.59 11.99 5.30
C ILE A 121 -9.33 12.31 4.48
N HIS A 122 -8.42 13.08 5.06
CA HIS A 122 -7.25 13.57 4.35
C HIS A 122 -6.19 12.50 4.15
N PHE A 123 -6.03 11.59 5.11
CA PHE A 123 -5.09 10.49 5.03
C PHE A 123 -5.55 9.40 4.05
N ASP A 124 -6.86 9.11 4.01
CA ASP A 124 -7.41 8.18 3.01
C ASP A 124 -7.24 8.70 1.59
N LEU A 125 -7.32 10.01 1.38
CA LEU A 125 -7.01 10.61 0.07
C LEU A 125 -5.53 10.39 -0.29
N LEU A 126 -4.61 10.64 0.64
CA LEU A 126 -3.17 10.42 0.38
C LEU A 126 -2.86 8.94 0.08
N LEU A 127 -3.55 8.00 0.72
CA LEU A 127 -3.45 6.56 0.42
C LEU A 127 -4.06 6.20 -0.95
N GLN A 128 -5.14 6.89 -1.38
CA GLN A 128 -5.75 6.70 -2.70
C GLN A 128 -4.84 7.20 -3.83
N GLU A 129 -4.19 8.34 -3.62
CA GLU A 129 -3.25 8.96 -4.56
C GLU A 129 -1.82 8.37 -4.46
N MET A 130 -1.63 7.31 -3.66
CA MET A 130 -0.33 6.63 -3.48
C MET A 130 0.80 7.58 -3.03
N LEU A 131 0.47 8.61 -2.25
CA LEU A 131 1.41 9.62 -1.76
C LEU A 131 2.02 9.26 -0.39
N VAL A 132 1.30 8.45 0.38
CA VAL A 132 1.77 7.90 1.66
C VAL A 132 1.57 6.40 1.69
N THR A 133 2.37 5.70 2.48
CA THR A 133 2.29 4.24 2.65
C THR A 133 2.82 3.81 4.01
N VAL A 134 2.68 2.53 4.32
CA VAL A 134 3.29 1.91 5.50
C VAL A 134 4.78 1.68 5.24
N ILE A 135 5.61 2.11 6.18
CA ILE A 135 7.07 1.91 6.15
C ILE A 135 7.47 0.71 6.99
N LYS A 136 6.82 0.52 8.14
CA LYS A 136 7.03 -0.63 9.02
C LYS A 136 5.91 -0.75 10.03
N LYS A 137 5.88 -1.88 10.71
CA LYS A 137 5.06 -2.06 11.91
C LYS A 137 5.52 -1.11 13.01
N ASP A 138 4.58 -0.51 13.73
CA ASP A 138 4.85 0.26 14.95
C ASP A 138 4.70 -0.65 16.18
N SER A 139 3.46 -1.01 16.52
CA SER A 139 3.16 -1.94 17.61
C SER A 139 2.17 -3.03 17.21
N THR A 140 2.38 -4.25 17.71
CA THR A 140 1.42 -5.35 17.56
C THR A 140 0.28 -5.13 18.55
N ILE A 141 -0.96 -5.06 18.04
CA ILE A 141 -2.16 -4.93 18.87
C ILE A 141 -2.72 -6.32 19.16
N ASN A 142 -2.80 -7.17 18.13
CA ASN A 142 -3.12 -8.59 18.24
C ASN A 142 -2.48 -9.35 17.06
N GLN A 143 -2.76 -10.66 16.92
CA GLN A 143 -2.18 -11.50 15.86
C GLN A 143 -2.60 -11.10 14.43
N THR A 144 -3.69 -10.36 14.27
CA THR A 144 -4.27 -9.98 12.96
C THR A 144 -4.25 -8.46 12.72
N TRP A 145 -3.70 -7.67 13.64
CA TRP A 145 -3.70 -6.22 13.57
C TRP A 145 -2.47 -5.62 14.23
N SER A 146 -1.88 -4.64 13.55
CA SER A 146 -0.80 -3.81 14.08
C SER A 146 -1.04 -2.34 13.77
N SER A 147 -0.47 -1.46 14.59
CA SER A 147 -0.33 -0.05 14.23
C SER A 147 0.88 0.12 13.29
N PHE A 148 0.93 1.26 12.59
CA PHE A 148 1.89 1.50 11.53
C PHE A 148 2.70 2.77 11.73
N ILE A 149 3.95 2.72 11.29
CA ILE A 149 4.74 3.90 10.94
C ILE A 149 4.45 4.23 9.48
N TRP A 150 3.89 5.41 9.25
CA TRP A 150 3.56 5.93 7.93
C TRP A 150 4.69 6.79 7.41
N GLY A 151 4.96 6.71 6.12
CA GLY A 151 5.92 7.58 5.43
C GLY A 151 5.40 7.97 4.07
N THR A 152 6.17 8.79 3.35
CA THR A 152 5.84 9.18 1.99
C THR A 152 6.17 8.04 1.01
N TYR A 153 5.69 8.18 -0.22
CA TYR A 153 6.15 7.30 -1.30
C TYR A 153 7.67 7.39 -1.52
N THR A 154 8.30 8.56 -1.32
CA THR A 154 9.75 8.72 -1.45
C THR A 154 10.50 7.97 -0.36
N ASP A 155 9.97 7.87 0.86
CA ASP A 155 10.54 7.02 1.91
C ASP A 155 10.53 5.54 1.54
N TRP A 156 9.48 5.08 0.89
CA TRP A 156 9.36 3.71 0.41
C TRP A 156 10.33 3.45 -0.76
N GLU A 157 10.49 4.41 -1.66
CA GLU A 157 11.33 4.28 -2.87
C GLU A 157 12.84 4.28 -2.59
N LYS A 158 13.30 4.73 -1.41
CA LYS A 158 14.73 4.85 -1.06
C LYS A 158 15.53 3.57 -1.25
N THR A 159 14.89 2.40 -1.16
CA THR A 159 15.55 1.09 -1.24
C THR A 159 14.96 0.22 -2.35
N THR A 160 14.17 0.79 -3.27
CA THR A 160 13.55 0.04 -4.36
C THR A 160 14.09 0.51 -5.71
N ASN A 161 14.24 -0.43 -6.64
CA ASN A 161 14.60 -0.12 -8.01
C ASN A 161 13.34 0.23 -8.82
N CYS A 162 13.47 1.25 -9.66
CA CYS A 162 12.39 1.73 -10.50
C CYS A 162 12.18 0.82 -11.71
N TYR A 163 10.92 0.44 -12.00
CA TYR A 163 10.54 -0.23 -13.24
C TYR A 163 10.14 0.84 -14.27
N ARG A 164 11.01 1.16 -15.24
CA ARG A 164 10.77 2.25 -16.22
C ARG A 164 10.49 1.78 -17.65
N ASP A 165 10.73 0.52 -17.98
CA ASP A 165 10.76 0.07 -19.37
C ASP A 165 9.39 -0.44 -19.88
N LYS A 166 8.31 -0.16 -19.16
CA LYS A 166 6.98 -0.71 -19.43
C LYS A 166 5.94 0.40 -19.51
N ASP A 167 5.02 0.27 -20.46
CA ASP A 167 4.02 1.28 -20.81
C ASP A 167 2.62 0.93 -20.28
N ASP A 168 1.64 1.78 -20.66
CA ASP A 168 0.25 1.59 -20.27
C ASP A 168 -0.37 0.31 -20.86
N GLU A 169 0.12 -0.19 -21.99
CA GLU A 169 -0.36 -1.46 -22.57
C GLU A 169 -0.01 -2.62 -21.65
N TYR A 170 1.23 -2.66 -21.16
CA TYR A 170 1.64 -3.65 -20.16
C TYR A 170 0.89 -3.52 -18.83
N LEU A 171 0.65 -2.30 -18.36
CA LEU A 171 -0.16 -2.06 -17.16
C LEU A 171 -1.58 -2.66 -17.31
N ILE A 172 -2.21 -2.43 -18.45
CA ILE A 172 -3.54 -2.98 -18.76
C ILE A 172 -3.49 -4.50 -18.82
N GLU A 173 -2.47 -5.10 -19.45
CA GLU A 173 -2.30 -6.56 -19.50
C GLU A 173 -2.18 -7.16 -18.09
N LEU A 174 -1.32 -6.58 -17.25
CA LEU A 174 -1.10 -7.04 -15.88
C LEU A 174 -2.39 -6.97 -15.06
N LEU A 175 -3.10 -5.84 -15.10
CA LEU A 175 -4.33 -5.65 -14.34
C LEU A 175 -5.50 -6.49 -14.88
N SER A 176 -5.53 -6.81 -16.16
CA SER A 176 -6.60 -7.61 -16.79
C SER A 176 -6.65 -9.05 -16.27
N LYS A 177 -5.58 -9.52 -15.60
CA LYS A 177 -5.57 -10.81 -14.90
C LYS A 177 -6.49 -10.85 -13.68
N SER A 178 -6.85 -9.69 -13.12
CA SER A 178 -7.63 -9.60 -11.87
C SER A 178 -8.81 -8.64 -11.95
N LEU A 179 -8.80 -7.69 -12.88
CA LEU A 179 -9.77 -6.60 -12.97
C LEU A 179 -10.46 -6.55 -14.33
N SER A 180 -11.70 -6.09 -14.35
CA SER A 180 -12.39 -5.77 -15.60
C SER A 180 -11.85 -4.48 -16.22
N SER A 181 -11.97 -4.31 -17.54
CA SER A 181 -11.52 -3.08 -18.23
C SER A 181 -12.12 -1.80 -17.64
N LYS A 182 -13.40 -1.84 -17.21
CA LYS A 182 -14.07 -0.72 -16.54
C LYS A 182 -13.39 -0.35 -15.20
N GLU A 183 -12.91 -1.34 -14.48
CA GLU A 183 -12.21 -1.13 -13.21
C GLU A 183 -10.79 -0.61 -13.42
N ILE A 184 -10.12 -1.08 -14.48
CA ILE A 184 -8.80 -0.59 -14.88
C ILE A 184 -8.86 0.90 -15.24
N THR A 185 -9.79 1.31 -16.10
CA THR A 185 -9.98 2.73 -16.45
C THR A 185 -10.21 3.58 -15.21
N LYS A 186 -11.07 3.12 -14.29
CA LYS A 186 -11.32 3.85 -13.03
C LYS A 186 -10.10 3.90 -12.11
N LEU A 187 -9.27 2.86 -12.12
CA LEU A 187 -8.04 2.83 -11.33
C LEU A 187 -6.98 3.77 -11.91
N MET A 188 -6.91 3.93 -13.22
CA MET A 188 -5.97 4.86 -13.86
C MET A 188 -6.44 6.32 -13.73
N GLY A 189 -7.75 6.57 -13.67
CA GLY A 189 -8.31 7.91 -13.47
C GLY A 189 -9.13 8.36 -14.67
#